data_AF-A0A7S1B9L0-F1
#
_entry.id   AF-A0A7S1B9L0-F1
#
_cell.length_a   1.000
_cell.length_b   1.000
_cell.length_c   1.000
_cell.angle_alpha   90.00
_cell.angle_beta   90.00
_cell.angle_gamma   90.00
#
_symmetry.space_group_name_H-M   'P 1'
#
loop_
_entity.id
_entity.type
_entity.pdbx_description
1 polymer ?
#
loop_
_entity_poly.entity_id
_entity_poly.type
_entity_poly.pdbx_seq_one_letter_code
_entity_poly.pdbx_strand_id
1 'polypeptide(L)'
;CNVPTNYSPLPELGQWVTAYRKRKKMWQMQKYNPKLKAQHRFKVLDETGFIWDLKKWSWNKKIEGLKEYKEKHKNLIVPRNHKVIGMWVYLQRVEYRKFVSGKKSQLTQVEIDEL
;
A
#
# COMPACT_ATOMS: atom_id res chain seq x y z
N CYS A 1 6.38 -6.67 9.64
CA CYS A 1 6.32 -7.96 8.90
C CYS A 1 5.45 -7.82 7.62
N ASN A 2 6.01 -8.11 6.43
CA ASN A 2 5.29 -8.08 5.15
C ASN A 2 4.88 -9.49 4.73
N VAL A 3 3.68 -9.92 5.14
CA VAL A 3 3.10 -11.20 4.72
C VAL A 3 2.04 -10.93 3.65
N PRO A 4 2.28 -11.34 2.38
CA PRO A 4 1.28 -11.28 1.33
C PRO A 4 0.20 -12.36 1.54
N THR A 5 -0.95 -12.19 0.88
CA THR A 5 -2.05 -13.17 0.98
C THR A 5 -1.63 -14.56 0.50
N ASN A 6 -0.78 -14.64 -0.52
CA ASN A 6 -0.25 -15.89 -1.07
C ASN A 6 1.14 -16.19 -0.52
N TYR A 7 1.32 -16.11 0.80
CA TYR A 7 2.63 -16.38 1.41
C TYR A 7 3.00 -17.85 1.25
N SER A 8 3.79 -18.16 0.21
CA SER A 8 4.14 -19.53 -0.18
C SER A 8 4.79 -20.37 0.91
N PRO A 9 5.68 -19.83 1.78
CA PRO A 9 6.30 -20.64 2.83
C PRO A 9 5.29 -21.16 3.86
N LEU A 10 4.25 -20.37 4.16
CA LEU A 10 3.16 -20.75 5.07
C LEU A 10 1.82 -20.16 4.57
N PRO A 11 1.11 -20.87 3.69
CA PRO A 11 -0.16 -20.38 3.13
C PRO A 11 -1.20 -20.06 4.20
N GLU A 12 -1.24 -20.84 5.29
CA GLU A 12 -2.11 -20.61 6.45
C GLU A 12 -1.85 -19.26 7.11
N LEU A 13 -0.58 -18.85 7.19
CA LEU A 13 -0.20 -17.54 7.74
C LEU A 13 -0.68 -16.41 6.83
N GLY A 14 -0.56 -16.55 5.51
CA GLY A 14 -1.07 -15.57 4.54
C GLY A 14 -2.60 -15.38 4.63
N GLN A 15 -3.33 -16.48 4.78
CA GLN A 15 -4.78 -16.47 4.99
C GLN A 15 -5.14 -15.82 6.34
N TRP A 16 -4.44 -16.21 7.41
CA TRP A 16 -4.65 -15.67 8.75
C TRP A 16 -4.41 -14.15 8.80
N VAL A 17 -3.30 -13.68 8.22
CA VAL A 17 -2.96 -12.24 8.12
C VAL A 17 -4.04 -11.49 7.35
N THR A 18 -4.52 -12.05 6.25
CA THR A 18 -5.57 -11.43 5.42
C THR A 18 -6.88 -11.31 6.19
N ALA A 19 -7.30 -12.37 6.88
CA ALA A 19 -8.46 -12.34 7.76
C ALA A 19 -8.30 -11.30 8.89
N TYR A 20 -7.10 -11.17 9.46
CA TYR A 20 -6.80 -10.20 10.51
C TYR A 20 -6.91 -8.75 10.05
N ARG A 21 -6.36 -8.43 8.87
CA ARG A 21 -6.50 -7.09 8.26
C ARG A 21 -7.97 -6.74 8.01
N LYS A 22 -8.76 -7.71 7.51
CA LYS A 22 -10.22 -7.52 7.30
C LYS A 22 -10.95 -7.24 8.61
N ARG A 23 -10.65 -8.00 9.68
CA ARG A 23 -11.24 -7.76 11.02
C ARG A 23 -10.88 -6.39 11.59
N LYS A 24 -9.60 -5.96 11.49
CA LYS A 24 -9.18 -4.62 11.96
C LYS A 24 -9.93 -3.51 11.20
N LYS A 25 -10.08 -3.63 9.88
CA LYS A 25 -10.86 -2.68 9.06
C LYS A 25 -12.34 -2.64 9.46
N MET A 26 -12.97 -3.79 9.67
CA MET A 26 -14.37 -3.87 10.11
C MET A 26 -14.57 -3.26 11.51
N TRP A 27 -13.61 -3.48 12.41
CA TRP A 27 -13.60 -2.87 13.73
C TRP A 27 -13.47 -1.34 13.66
N GLN A 28 -12.54 -0.80 12.86
CA GLN A 28 -12.41 0.64 12.63
C GLN A 28 -13.67 1.27 12.05
N MET A 29 -14.41 0.53 11.22
CA MET A 29 -15.68 0.98 10.63
C MET A 29 -16.89 0.80 11.54
N GLN A 30 -16.71 0.36 12.79
CA GLN A 30 -17.80 0.04 13.74
C GLN A 30 -18.78 -1.02 13.22
N LYS A 31 -18.38 -1.82 12.22
CA LYS A 31 -19.18 -2.90 11.62
C LYS A 31 -18.93 -4.27 12.27
N TYR A 32 -18.24 -4.30 13.41
CA TYR A 32 -17.78 -5.52 14.06
C TYR A 32 -18.15 -5.51 15.55
N ASN A 33 -18.70 -6.63 16.04
CA ASN A 33 -19.21 -6.75 17.40
C ASN A 33 -18.04 -6.73 18.43
N PRO A 34 -18.03 -5.78 19.38
CA PRO A 34 -16.93 -5.56 20.32
C PRO A 34 -16.70 -6.68 21.36
N LYS A 35 -17.54 -7.73 21.42
CA LYS A 35 -17.39 -8.82 22.39
C LYS A 35 -16.17 -9.73 22.17
N LEU A 36 -15.48 -9.64 21.03
CA LEU A 36 -14.24 -10.39 20.80
C LEU A 36 -13.04 -9.55 21.26
N LYS A 37 -12.23 -10.10 22.18
CA LYS A 37 -10.94 -9.60 22.72
C LYS A 37 -9.88 -9.26 21.64
N ALA A 38 -10.19 -8.34 20.73
CA ALA A 38 -9.39 -8.00 19.56
C ALA A 38 -8.40 -6.86 19.85
N GLN A 39 -8.70 -6.00 20.83
CA GLN A 39 -7.86 -4.83 21.16
C GLN A 39 -6.44 -5.23 21.55
N HIS A 40 -6.28 -6.16 22.48
CA HIS A 40 -4.94 -6.63 22.91
C HIS A 40 -4.17 -7.28 21.76
N ARG A 41 -4.84 -8.08 20.93
CA ARG A 41 -4.19 -8.77 19.81
C ARG A 41 -3.76 -7.81 18.70
N PHE A 42 -4.52 -6.75 18.44
CA PHE A 42 -4.10 -5.71 17.50
C PHE A 42 -2.94 -4.89 18.03
N LYS A 43 -2.96 -4.54 19.32
CA LYS A 43 -1.88 -3.77 19.96
C LYS A 43 -0.53 -4.49 19.89
N VAL A 44 -0.49 -5.78 20.22
CA VAL A 44 0.74 -6.58 20.09
C VAL A 44 1.26 -6.58 18.65
N LEU A 45 0.37 -6.72 17.66
CA LEU A 45 0.80 -6.66 16.25
C LEU A 45 1.27 -5.25 15.85
N ASP A 46 0.65 -4.20 16.36
CA ASP A 46 1.09 -2.81 16.14
C ASP A 46 2.54 -2.61 16.64
N GLU A 47 2.86 -3.12 17.83
CA GLU A 47 4.21 -3.04 18.44
C GLU A 47 5.28 -3.82 17.63
N THR A 48 4.89 -4.87 16.90
CA THR A 48 5.81 -5.64 16.04
C THR A 48 6.11 -5.00 14.68
N GLY A 49 5.57 -3.81 14.40
CA GLY A 49 5.66 -3.20 13.07
C GLY A 49 4.90 -3.99 12.01
N PHE A 50 3.76 -4.57 12.39
CA PHE A 50 2.90 -5.30 11.47
C PHE A 50 2.30 -4.35 10.41
N ILE A 51 2.39 -4.73 9.14
CA ILE A 51 1.87 -3.91 8.05
C ILE A 51 0.40 -4.25 7.83
N TRP A 52 -0.48 -3.36 8.27
CA TRP A 52 -1.93 -3.50 8.12
C TRP A 52 -2.44 -3.20 6.73
N ASP A 53 -1.89 -2.17 6.09
CA ASP A 53 -2.24 -1.76 4.75
C ASP A 53 -1.03 -1.91 3.83
N LEU A 54 -1.01 -3.03 3.10
CA LEU A 54 0.04 -3.32 2.11
C LEU A 54 0.02 -2.33 0.95
N LYS A 55 -1.14 -1.79 0.57
CA LYS A 55 -1.25 -0.83 -0.52
C LYS A 55 -0.59 0.47 -0.11
N LYS A 56 -0.95 1.00 1.06
CA LYS A 56 -0.34 2.21 1.62
C LYS A 56 1.16 2.03 1.86
N TRP A 57 1.58 0.90 2.41
CA TRP A 57 3.01 0.61 2.59
C TRP A 57 3.77 0.58 1.27
N SER A 58 3.21 -0.10 0.26
CA SER A 58 3.81 -0.13 -1.09
C SER A 58 3.86 1.26 -1.72
N TRP A 59 2.80 2.06 -1.60
CA TRP A 59 2.77 3.45 -2.08
C TRP A 59 3.90 4.27 -1.47
N ASN A 60 3.99 4.29 -0.14
CA ASN A 60 5.04 5.00 0.59
C ASN A 60 6.45 4.59 0.15
N LYS A 61 6.68 3.28 -0.07
CA LYS A 61 7.96 2.78 -0.57
C LYS A 61 8.28 3.25 -1.99
N LYS A 62 7.28 3.42 -2.85
CA LYS A 62 7.49 3.97 -4.21
C LYS A 62 7.78 5.47 -4.16
N ILE A 63 7.08 6.23 -3.30
CA ILE A 63 7.34 7.65 -3.08
C ILE A 63 8.74 7.88 -2.51
N GLU A 64 9.17 7.08 -1.54
CA GLU A 64 10.54 7.11 -1.01
C GLU A 64 11.57 6.91 -2.13
N GLY A 65 11.40 5.87 -2.95
CA GLY A 65 12.29 5.64 -4.10
C GLY A 65 12.26 6.77 -5.13
N LEU A 66 11.14 7.47 -5.32
CA LEU A 66 11.07 8.66 -6.16
C LEU A 66 11.88 9.82 -5.61
N LYS A 67 11.82 10.06 -4.29
CA LYS A 67 12.59 11.11 -3.60
C LYS A 67 14.09 10.84 -3.75
N GLU A 68 14.52 9.61 -3.53
CA GLU A 68 15.92 9.18 -3.74
C GLU A 68 16.36 9.39 -5.19
N TYR A 69 15.52 9.00 -6.17
CA TYR A 69 15.82 9.21 -7.58
C TYR A 69 15.99 10.70 -7.92
N LYS A 70 15.08 11.55 -7.42
CA LYS A 70 15.15 13.01 -7.61
C LYS A 70 16.43 13.59 -7.01
N GLU A 71 16.81 13.14 -5.83
CA GLU A 71 18.02 13.61 -5.17
C GLU A 71 19.28 13.27 -5.98
N LYS A 72 19.34 12.04 -6.52
CA LYS A 72 20.48 11.54 -7.30
C LYS A 72 20.57 12.11 -8.71
N HIS A 73 19.44 12.19 -9.42
CA HIS A 73 19.41 12.55 -10.85
C HIS A 73 18.98 14.01 -11.10
N LYS A 74 18.56 14.73 -10.06
CA LYS A 74 18.02 16.11 -10.11
C LYS A 74 16.81 16.26 -11.05
N ASN A 75 16.17 15.15 -11.38
CA ASN A 75 14.97 15.09 -12.21
C ASN A 75 14.09 13.90 -11.81
N LEU A 76 12.85 13.88 -12.30
CA LEU A 76 11.87 12.81 -12.08
C LEU A 76 11.58 12.03 -13.37
N ILE A 77 12.49 12.08 -14.34
CA ILE A 77 12.40 11.34 -15.61
C ILE A 77 12.94 9.94 -15.36
N VAL A 78 12.14 9.14 -14.65
CA VAL A 78 12.47 7.75 -14.33
C VAL A 78 12.28 6.88 -15.58
N PRO A 79 13.31 6.15 -16.04
CA PRO A 79 13.18 5.18 -17.11
C PRO A 79 12.21 4.04 -16.75
N ARG A 80 11.43 3.55 -17.71
CA ARG A 80 10.47 2.45 -17.48
C ARG A 80 11.14 1.18 -16.94
N ASN A 81 12.38 0.91 -17.35
CA ASN A 81 13.17 -0.24 -16.91
C ASN A 81 13.87 -0.04 -15.56
N HIS A 82 13.67 1.10 -14.87
CA HIS A 82 14.23 1.29 -13.54
C HIS A 82 13.67 0.24 -12.58
N LYS A 83 14.55 -0.59 -12.01
CA LYS A 83 14.25 -1.82 -11.26
C LYS A 83 13.17 -1.65 -10.18
N VAL A 84 13.20 -0.53 -9.45
CA VAL A 84 12.31 -0.30 -8.29
C VAL A 84 11.02 0.44 -8.66
N ILE A 85 11.13 1.62 -9.29
CA ILE A 85 10.00 2.54 -9.49
C ILE A 85 9.58 2.76 -10.95
N GLY A 86 10.31 2.24 -11.95
CA GLY A 86 10.11 2.58 -13.37
C GLY A 86 8.71 2.25 -13.90
N MET A 87 8.28 0.99 -13.73
CA MET A 87 6.93 0.56 -14.14
C MET A 87 5.84 1.29 -13.34
N TRP A 88 6.06 1.55 -12.05
CA TRP A 88 5.08 2.22 -11.21
C TRP A 88 4.89 3.67 -11.63
N VAL A 89 5.96 4.44 -11.87
CA VAL A 89 5.88 5.82 -12.39
C VAL A 89 5.18 5.87 -13.74
N TYR A 90 5.50 4.93 -14.63
CA TYR A 90 4.83 4.81 -15.93
C TYR A 90 3.31 4.62 -15.76
N LEU A 91 2.88 3.72 -14.87
CA LEU A 91 1.47 3.50 -14.58
C LEU A 91 0.80 4.75 -14.00
N GLN A 92 1.46 5.48 -13.07
CA GLN A 92 0.91 6.73 -12.55
C GLN A 92 0.68 7.77 -13.64
N ARG A 93 1.63 7.93 -14.57
CA ARG A 93 1.46 8.84 -15.72
C ARG A 93 0.29 8.42 -16.64
N VAL A 94 0.06 7.11 -16.81
CA VAL A 94 -1.09 6.61 -17.57
C VAL A 94 -2.41 6.89 -16.84
N GLU A 95 -2.49 6.62 -15.54
CA GLU A 95 -3.69 6.87 -14.73
C GLU A 95 -4.00 8.36 -14.59
N TYR A 96 -2.97 9.21 -14.51
CA TYR A 96 -3.13 10.67 -14.48
C TYR A 96 -3.70 11.19 -15.81
N ARG A 97 -3.21 10.69 -16.96
CA ARG A 97 -3.79 11.05 -18.26
C ARG A 97 -5.26 10.64 -18.38
N LYS A 98 -5.62 9.47 -17.85
CA LYS A 98 -7.04 9.05 -17.79
C LYS A 98 -7.87 10.02 -16.95
N PHE A 99 -7.37 10.37 -15.76
CA PHE A 99 -8.02 11.30 -14.84
C PHE A 99 -8.27 12.67 -15.50
N VAL A 100 -7.24 13.27 -16.09
CA VAL A 100 -7.34 14.57 -16.78
C VAL A 100 -8.29 14.50 -18.00
N SER A 101 -8.38 13.34 -18.66
CA SER A 101 -9.30 13.12 -19.78
C SER A 101 -10.75 12.81 -19.36
N GLY A 102 -11.08 12.90 -18.07
CA GLY A 102 -12.40 12.56 -17.53
C GLY A 102 -12.74 11.06 -17.56
N LYS A 103 -11.76 10.19 -17.83
CA LYS A 103 -11.94 8.73 -17.83
C LYS A 103 -11.76 8.20 -16.42
N LYS A 104 -12.40 7.05 -16.13
CA LYS A 104 -12.24 6.34 -14.86
C LYS A 104 -10.75 6.05 -14.61
N SER A 105 -10.21 6.61 -13.53
CA SER A 105 -8.83 6.45 -13.07
C SER A 105 -8.81 5.73 -11.73
N GLN A 106 -7.72 5.04 -11.44
CA GLN A 106 -7.45 4.47 -10.12
C GLN A 106 -6.80 5.49 -9.16
N LEU A 107 -6.31 6.62 -9.68
CA LEU A 107 -5.76 7.69 -8.86
C LEU A 107 -6.88 8.46 -8.17
N THR A 108 -6.74 8.62 -6.86
CA THR A 108 -7.50 9.58 -6.06
C THR A 108 -6.87 10.97 -6.14
N GLN A 109 -7.65 12.02 -5.85
CA GLN A 109 -7.12 13.40 -5.81
C GLN A 109 -5.94 13.52 -4.84
N VAL A 110 -6.03 12.87 -3.68
CA VAL A 110 -4.95 12.85 -2.66
C VAL A 110 -3.66 12.24 -3.22
N GLU A 111 -3.77 11.14 -3.96
CA GLU A 111 -2.60 10.49 -4.58
C GLU A 111 -1.99 11.34 -5.71
N ILE A 112 -2.76 12.22 -6.35
CA ILE A 112 -2.25 13.18 -7.34
C ILE A 112 -1.48 14.30 -6.65
N ASP A 113 -2.00 14.82 -5.53
CA ASP A 113 -1.38 15.92 -4.78
C ASP A 113 -0.07 15.49 -4.08
N GLU A 114 0.11 14.18 -3.84
CA GLU A 114 1.32 13.60 -3.22
C GLU A 114 2.46 13.26 -4.21
N LEU A 115 2.22 13.31 -5.52
CA LEU A 115 3.20 12.96 -6.58
C LEU A 115 4.13 14.14 -6.95
#